data_AF-A0A7C4AZ82-F1
#
_entry.id   AF-A0A7C4AZ82-F1
#
_cell.length_a   1.000
_cell.length_b   1.000
_cell.length_c   1.000
_cell.angle_alpha   90.00
_cell.angle_beta   90.00
_cell.angle_gamma   90.00
#
_symmetry.space_group_name_H-M   'P 1'
#
loop_
_entity.id
_entity.type
_entity.pdbx_description
1 polymer ?
#
loop_
_entity_poly.entity_id
_entity_poly.type
_entity_poly.pdbx_seq_one_letter_code
_entity_poly.pdbx_strand_id
1 'polypeptide(L)'
;AVLSPGDRDVAARHGITVIDTSWKSPDNSVFHVLKAPFQRRLPRLVAANPVNYGVPNILSSAEALAAALFILGFPEEALKILSKFKWGGSFLQLNQGLMETGLPET
;
A
#
# COMPACT_ATOMS: atom_id res chain seq x y z
N ALA A 1 -9.79 8.36 -6.92
CA ALA A 1 -9.95 7.00 -7.48
C ALA A 1 -9.30 5.97 -6.56
N VAL A 2 -9.69 4.69 -6.66
CA VAL A 2 -9.00 3.57 -5.99
C VAL A 2 -7.84 3.13 -6.89
N LEU A 3 -6.69 2.76 -6.31
CA LEU A 3 -5.53 2.23 -7.02
C LEU A 3 -5.90 0.90 -7.70
N SER A 4 -5.44 0.72 -8.92
CA SER A 4 -5.70 -0.49 -9.72
C SER A 4 -4.49 -0.87 -10.56
N PRO A 5 -4.44 -2.09 -11.14
CA PRO A 5 -3.37 -2.48 -12.07
C PRO A 5 -3.21 -1.51 -13.26
N GLY A 6 -4.29 -0.84 -13.69
CA GLY A 6 -4.24 0.16 -14.76
C GLY A 6 -3.40 1.41 -14.46
N ASP A 7 -3.01 1.63 -13.20
CA ASP A 7 -2.12 2.73 -12.80
C ASP A 7 -0.62 2.37 -12.94
N ARG A 8 -0.29 1.13 -13.34
CA ARG A 8 1.10 0.61 -13.42
C ARG A 8 2.02 1.50 -14.24
N ASP A 9 1.62 1.89 -15.45
CA ASP A 9 2.47 2.68 -16.36
C ASP A 9 2.76 4.09 -15.84
N VAL A 10 1.85 4.65 -15.06
CA VAL A 10 2.03 5.96 -14.42
C VAL A 10 3.06 5.82 -13.30
N ALA A 11 2.90 4.81 -12.45
CA ALA A 11 3.82 4.54 -11.34
C ALA A 11 5.22 4.14 -11.82
N ALA A 12 5.34 3.35 -12.89
CA ALA A 12 6.63 2.97 -13.47
C ALA A 12 7.40 4.18 -14.02
N ARG A 13 6.69 5.15 -14.61
CA ARG A 13 7.30 6.36 -15.19
C ARG A 13 7.63 7.45 -14.17
N HIS A 14 6.82 7.59 -13.12
CA HIS A 14 6.90 8.74 -12.20
C HIS A 14 7.23 8.36 -10.75
N GLY A 15 7.21 7.07 -10.41
CA GLY A 15 7.36 6.57 -9.05
C GLY A 15 6.07 6.58 -8.23
N ILE A 16 6.20 6.16 -6.97
CA ILE A 16 5.13 6.15 -5.96
C ILE A 16 5.57 7.05 -4.81
N THR A 17 4.67 7.92 -4.35
CA THR A 17 4.91 8.78 -3.19
C THR A 17 4.01 8.33 -2.03
N VAL A 18 4.62 8.16 -0.86
CA VAL A 18 3.92 7.90 0.41
C VAL A 18 4.25 9.02 1.37
N ILE A 19 3.24 9.55 2.05
CA ILE A 19 3.39 10.60 3.05
C ILE A 19 3.42 9.90 4.41
N ASP A 20 4.56 9.93 5.08
CA ASP A 20 4.73 9.31 6.38
C ASP A 20 4.18 10.23 7.48
N THR A 21 3.05 9.83 8.06
CA THR A 21 2.37 10.58 9.12
C THR A 21 1.70 9.64 10.10
N SER A 22 1.45 10.13 11.32
CA SER A 22 0.72 9.37 12.33
C SER A 22 -0.78 9.41 12.07
N TRP A 23 -1.48 8.32 12.40
CA TRP A 23 -2.95 8.29 12.43
C TRP A 23 -3.58 9.09 13.59
N LYS A 24 -2.77 9.66 14.50
CA LYS A 24 -3.24 10.35 15.71
C LYS A 24 -3.55 11.83 15.49
N SER A 25 -3.03 12.44 14.42
CA SER A 25 -3.36 13.84 14.09
C SER A 25 -4.49 13.87 13.06
N PRO A 26 -5.70 14.35 13.41
CA PRO A 26 -6.80 14.47 12.47
C PRO A 26 -6.59 15.62 11.46
N ASP A 27 -5.53 16.42 11.61
CA ASP A 27 -5.20 17.47 10.66
C ASP A 27 -4.56 16.86 9.40
N ASN A 28 -5.41 16.28 8.57
CA ASN A 28 -5.11 15.81 7.21
C ASN A 28 -4.86 16.97 6.23
N SER A 29 -4.58 18.19 6.71
CA SER A 29 -4.25 19.37 5.90
C SER A 29 -3.15 19.09 4.87
N VAL A 30 -2.21 18.19 5.18
CA VAL A 30 -1.18 17.75 4.24
C VAL A 30 -1.78 17.22 2.93
N PHE A 31 -2.90 16.49 2.97
CA PHE A 31 -3.59 15.98 1.78
C PHE A 31 -4.44 17.03 1.08
N HIS A 32 -4.86 18.09 1.80
CA HIS A 32 -5.57 19.23 1.20
C HIS A 32 -4.61 20.19 0.47
N VAL A 33 -3.35 20.26 0.93
CA VAL A 33 -2.31 21.11 0.36
C VAL A 33 -1.56 20.41 -0.79
N LEU A 34 -1.31 19.11 -0.67
CA LEU A 34 -0.62 18.34 -1.72
C LEU A 34 -1.54 18.03 -2.90
N LYS A 35 -1.45 18.86 -3.95
CA LYS A 35 -2.07 18.58 -5.24
C LYS A 35 -1.20 17.63 -6.07
N ALA A 36 -1.39 16.33 -5.89
CA ALA A 36 -0.79 15.31 -6.74
C ALA A 36 -1.73 14.93 -7.91
N PRO A 37 -1.27 14.95 -9.17
CA PRO A 37 -2.13 14.70 -10.34
C PRO A 37 -2.69 13.27 -10.39
N PHE A 38 -2.03 12.30 -9.73
CA PHE A 38 -2.40 10.89 -9.75
C PHE A 38 -2.71 10.33 -8.35
N GLN A 39 -3.41 11.11 -7.52
CA GLN A 39 -3.78 10.64 -6.17
C GLN A 39 -4.71 9.42 -6.23
N ARG A 40 -4.34 8.37 -5.49
CA ARG A 40 -5.09 7.11 -5.38
C ARG A 40 -5.25 6.71 -3.92
N ARG A 41 -6.39 6.12 -3.60
CA ARG A 41 -6.60 5.42 -2.32
C ARG A 41 -6.35 3.93 -2.53
N LEU A 42 -5.79 3.25 -1.55
CA LEU A 42 -5.72 1.79 -1.59
C LEU A 42 -7.13 1.17 -1.46
N PRO A 43 -7.34 -0.02 -2.04
CA PRO A 43 -8.51 -0.83 -1.71
C PRO A 43 -8.48 -1.24 -0.24
N ARG A 44 -9.59 -1.79 0.25
CA ARG A 44 -9.71 -2.20 1.65
C ARG A 44 -8.68 -3.29 1.98
N LEU A 45 -7.82 -3.02 2.95
CA LEU A 45 -6.77 -3.92 3.42
C LEU A 45 -6.75 -3.95 4.95
N VAL A 46 -6.27 -5.05 5.51
CA VAL A 46 -6.16 -5.26 6.96
C VAL A 46 -4.70 -5.13 7.38
N ALA A 47 -4.45 -4.33 8.41
CA ALA A 47 -3.12 -4.12 8.95
C ALA A 47 -2.60 -5.38 9.68
N ALA A 48 -1.31 -5.67 9.48
CA ALA A 48 -0.54 -6.69 10.17
C ALA A 48 0.52 -6.10 11.12
N ASN A 49 0.78 -4.79 11.02
CA ASN A 49 1.69 -4.13 11.94
C ASN A 49 1.21 -4.27 13.41
N PRO A 50 2.12 -4.35 14.40
CA PRO A 50 1.74 -4.61 15.80
C PRO A 50 0.88 -3.53 16.44
N VAL A 51 0.88 -2.31 15.91
CA VAL A 51 0.15 -1.17 16.49
C VAL A 51 -1.34 -1.24 16.14
N ASN A 52 -1.65 -1.63 14.89
CA ASN A 52 -3.01 -1.61 14.35
C ASN A 52 -3.46 -3.00 13.85
N TYR A 53 -2.89 -4.08 14.37
CA TYR A 53 -3.16 -5.44 13.90
C TYR A 53 -4.66 -5.73 13.81
N GLY A 54 -5.12 -6.22 12.66
CA GLY A 54 -6.52 -6.56 12.41
C GLY A 54 -7.42 -5.36 12.09
N VAL A 55 -6.93 -4.13 12.18
CA VAL A 55 -7.72 -2.93 11.92
C VAL A 55 -7.74 -2.64 10.40
N PRO A 56 -8.93 -2.52 9.77
CA PRO A 56 -9.03 -2.19 8.34
C PRO A 56 -8.54 -0.76 8.02
N ASN A 57 -7.83 -0.60 6.92
CA ASN A 57 -7.38 0.68 6.32
C ASN A 57 -6.40 1.51 7.17
N ILE A 58 -6.04 1.08 8.37
CA ILE A 58 -5.07 1.76 9.23
C ILE A 58 -3.69 1.11 9.06
N LEU A 59 -3.20 1.21 7.83
CA LEU A 59 -1.90 0.66 7.43
C LEU A 59 -0.75 1.54 7.91
N SER A 60 0.41 0.94 8.12
CA SER A 60 1.68 1.67 8.17
C SER A 60 2.09 2.14 6.77
N SER A 61 2.99 3.13 6.69
CA SER A 61 3.57 3.61 5.43
C SER A 61 4.26 2.47 4.65
N ALA A 62 4.88 1.51 5.34
CA ALA A 62 5.50 0.34 4.74
C ALA A 62 4.47 -0.63 4.12
N GLU A 63 3.39 -0.94 4.83
CA GLU A 63 2.29 -1.76 4.31
C GLU A 63 1.59 -1.08 3.13
N ALA A 64 1.36 0.24 3.22
CA ALA A 64 0.74 1.01 2.16
C ALA A 64 1.60 0.99 0.88
N LEU A 65 2.91 1.17 0.99
CA LEU A 65 3.82 1.10 -0.14
C LEU A 65 3.88 -0.32 -0.74
N ALA A 66 4.00 -1.34 0.11
CA ALA A 66 4.02 -2.73 -0.34
C ALA A 66 2.71 -3.13 -1.03
N ALA A 67 1.56 -2.74 -0.50
CA ALA A 67 0.27 -2.98 -1.11
C ALA A 67 0.14 -2.29 -2.47
N ALA A 68 0.59 -1.04 -2.58
CA ALA A 68 0.60 -0.33 -3.86
C ALA A 68 1.44 -1.07 -4.91
N LEU A 69 2.64 -1.52 -4.53
CA LEU A 69 3.52 -2.29 -5.41
C LEU A 69 2.88 -3.62 -5.83
N PHE A 70 2.25 -4.36 -4.92
CA PHE A 70 1.52 -5.58 -5.29
C PHE A 70 0.40 -5.32 -6.30
N ILE A 71 -0.46 -4.32 -6.05
CA ILE A 71 -1.59 -3.98 -6.93
C ILE A 71 -1.11 -3.56 -8.32
N LEU A 72 0.04 -2.88 -8.38
CA LEU A 72 0.63 -2.42 -9.63
C LEU A 72 1.45 -3.51 -10.35
N GLY A 73 1.54 -4.72 -9.80
CA GLY A 73 2.24 -5.86 -10.38
C GLY A 73 3.77 -5.85 -10.15
N PHE A 74 4.24 -5.25 -9.06
CA PHE A 74 5.64 -5.26 -8.62
C PHE A 74 5.81 -6.08 -7.33
N PRO A 75 5.50 -7.40 -7.35
CA PRO A 75 5.47 -8.22 -6.13
C PRO A 75 6.87 -8.37 -5.51
N GLU A 76 7.93 -8.43 -6.31
CA GLU A 76 9.30 -8.55 -5.79
C GLU A 76 9.70 -7.34 -4.95
N GLU A 77 9.39 -6.13 -5.41
CA GLU A 77 9.65 -4.87 -4.70
C GLU A 77 8.84 -4.81 -3.40
N ALA A 78 7.58 -5.24 -3.45
CA ALA A 78 6.73 -5.31 -2.28
C ALA A 78 7.29 -6.28 -1.23
N LEU A 79 7.74 -7.47 -1.66
CA LEU A 79 8.36 -8.48 -0.79
C LEU A 79 9.69 -7.98 -0.21
N LYS A 80 10.50 -7.24 -0.97
CA LYS A 80 11.74 -6.61 -0.46
C LYS A 80 11.43 -5.68 0.72
N ILE A 81 10.37 -4.88 0.65
CA ILE A 81 9.94 -4.00 1.74
C ILE A 81 9.46 -4.81 2.94
N LEU A 82 8.52 -5.74 2.72
CA LEU A 82 7.91 -6.52 3.81
C LEU A 82 8.93 -7.41 4.52
N SER A 83 9.96 -7.90 3.82
CA SER A 83 11.03 -8.73 4.41
C SER A 83 11.83 -8.02 5.51
N LYS A 84 11.79 -6.68 5.57
CA LYS A 84 12.44 -5.90 6.63
C LYS A 84 11.69 -5.95 7.96
N PHE A 85 10.46 -6.44 7.96
CA PHE A 85 9.58 -6.47 9.12
C PHE A 85 9.24 -7.91 9.49
N LYS A 86 9.41 -8.27 10.78
CA LYS A 86 9.06 -9.62 11.28
C LYS A 86 7.59 -10.00 11.01
N TRP A 87 6.70 -9.01 10.99
CA TRP A 87 5.27 -9.17 10.74
C TRP A 87 4.90 -9.06 9.24
N GLY A 88 5.86 -8.80 8.35
CA GLY A 88 5.59 -8.57 6.93
C GLY A 88 4.92 -9.76 6.24
N GLY A 89 5.28 -10.99 6.62
CA GLY A 89 4.62 -12.20 6.11
C GLY A 89 3.14 -12.29 6.50
N SER A 90 2.77 -11.82 7.70
CA SER A 90 1.38 -11.79 8.15
C SER A 90 0.54 -10.80 7.35
N PHE A 91 1.14 -9.71 6.85
CA PHE A 91 0.44 -8.77 5.97
C PHE A 91 -0.02 -9.42 4.67
N LEU A 92 0.82 -10.27 4.08
CA LEU A 92 0.47 -11.06 2.90
C LEU A 92 -0.68 -12.02 3.22
N GLN A 93 -0.55 -12.78 4.32
CA GLN A 93 -1.55 -13.77 4.75
C GLN A 93 -2.93 -13.15 4.99
N LEU A 94 -2.99 -12.00 5.66
CA LEU A 94 -4.25 -11.31 5.94
C LEU A 94 -4.94 -10.77 4.68
N ASN A 95 -4.21 -10.58 3.58
CA ASN A 95 -4.69 -9.89 2.39
C ASN A 95 -4.52 -10.72 1.09
N GLN A 96 -4.34 -12.04 1.21
CA GLN A 96 -4.02 -12.94 0.08
C GLN A 96 -4.93 -12.75 -1.13
N GLY A 97 -6.25 -12.71 -0.93
CA GLY A 97 -7.21 -12.60 -2.04
C GLY A 97 -7.06 -11.33 -2.89
N LEU A 98 -6.45 -10.26 -2.35
CA LEU A 98 -6.19 -9.03 -3.11
C LEU A 98 -4.77 -9.01 -3.73
N MET A 99 -3.86 -9.80 -3.17
CA MET A 99 -2.48 -9.91 -3.67
C MET A 99 -2.33 -10.97 -4.76
N GLU A 100 -3.22 -11.95 -4.82
CA GLU A 100 -3.30 -12.95 -5.91
C GLU A 100 -3.73 -12.32 -7.23
N THR A 101 -4.55 -11.27 -7.21
CA THR A 101 -5.07 -10.61 -8.43
C THR A 101 -4.01 -9.81 -9.20
N GLY A 102 -2.85 -9.55 -8.58
CA GLY A 102 -1.72 -8.83 -9.19
C GLY A 102 -0.58 -9.75 -9.66
N LEU A 103 -0.70 -11.06 -9.45
CA LEU A 103 0.28 -12.03 -9.97
C LEU A 103 -0.09 -12.36 -11.42
N PRO A 104 0.85 -12.29 -12.37
CA PRO A 104 0.60 -12.85 -13.70
C PRO A 104 0.25 -14.33 -13.54
N GLU A 105 -0.81 -14.80 -14.21
CA GLU A 105 -1.01 -16.23 -14.40
C GLU A 105 0.28 -16.80 -14.99
N THR A 106 0.89 -17.74 -14.28
CA THR A 106 2.07 -18.49 -14.73
C THR A 106 1.77 -19.23 -16.01
#